data_AF-A0A2N2LP65-F1
#
_entry.id   AF-A0A2N2LP65-F1
#
_cell.length_a   1.000
_cell.length_b   1.000
_cell.length_c   1.000
_cell.angle_alpha   90.00
_cell.angle_beta   90.00
_cell.angle_gamma   90.00
#
_symmetry.space_group_name_H-M   'P 1'
#
loop_
_entity.id
_entity.type
_entity.pdbx_description
1 polymer ?
#
loop_
_entity_poly.entity_id
_entity_poly.type
_entity_poly.pdbx_seq_one_letter_code
_entity_poly.pdbx_strand_id
1 'polypeptide(L)'
;TTNHQPSRLVDLHRAIYKKHKDVGAIMTSQAPYSAAFAITKTNIDTRSIPESYILLRHIERVSLADAMTQPEMVADMISPQSPAIIIDNLGVLVTGPNLLQAFDRLEVAEFSARSLVEAKALGGLKPLTDAEINRLNWL
;
A
#
# COMPACT_ATOMS: atom_id res chain seq x y z
N THR A 1 18.97 14.76 22.68
CA THR A 1 18.64 14.27 21.32
C THR A 1 17.88 15.36 20.62
N THR A 2 18.30 15.73 19.41
CA THR A 2 17.81 16.92 18.69
C THR A 2 16.29 16.89 18.53
N ASN A 3 15.64 18.01 18.89
CA ASN A 3 14.19 18.19 18.87
C ASN A 3 13.69 18.36 17.43
N HIS A 4 13.76 17.29 16.64
CA HIS A 4 13.21 17.27 15.28
C HIS A 4 11.70 17.11 15.33
N GLN A 5 10.98 17.94 14.56
CA GLN A 5 9.56 17.72 14.39
C GLN A 5 9.33 16.36 13.70
N PRO A 6 8.45 15.52 14.24
CA PRO A 6 8.09 14.26 13.62
C PRO A 6 7.30 14.49 12.32
N SER A 7 7.15 13.42 11.54
CA SER A 7 6.29 13.42 10.35
C SER A 7 4.87 13.86 10.69
N ARG A 8 4.18 14.51 9.73
CA ARG A 8 2.76 14.86 9.84
C ARG A 8 1.84 13.64 9.98
N LEU A 9 2.31 12.45 9.62
CA LEU A 9 1.60 11.18 9.78
C LEU A 9 2.04 10.37 11.02
N VAL A 10 2.77 10.99 11.96
CA VAL A 10 3.27 10.28 13.14
C VAL A 10 2.14 9.64 13.97
N ASP A 11 0.99 10.30 14.06
CA ASP A 11 -0.15 9.79 14.81
C ASP A 11 -0.80 8.58 14.11
N LEU A 12 -0.81 8.55 12.78
CA LEU A 12 -1.21 7.37 12.02
C LEU A 12 -0.26 6.20 12.26
N HIS A 13 1.06 6.43 12.20
CA HIS A 13 2.04 5.39 12.52
C HIS A 13 1.83 4.84 13.94
N ARG A 14 1.58 5.72 14.93
CA ARG A 14 1.31 5.32 16.32
C ARG A 14 0.04 4.50 16.45
N ALA A 15 -1.05 4.89 15.79
CA ALA A 15 -2.31 4.15 15.78
C ALA A 15 -2.12 2.73 15.21
N ILE A 16 -1.40 2.61 14.08
CA ILE A 16 -1.09 1.32 13.46
C ILE A 16 -0.29 0.43 14.42
N TYR A 17 0.83 0.91 15.00
CA TYR A 17 1.61 0.11 15.97
C TYR A 17 0.83 -0.25 17.25
N LYS A 18 -0.10 0.61 17.66
CA LYS A 18 -0.93 0.35 18.84
C LYS A 18 -1.91 -0.79 18.57
N LYS A 19 -2.55 -0.79 17.40
CA LYS A 19 -3.58 -1.77 17.03
C LYS A 19 -3.00 -3.08 16.50
N HIS A 20 -1.95 -3.02 15.68
CA HIS A 20 -1.35 -4.16 14.99
C HIS A 20 0.03 -4.48 15.56
N LYS A 21 0.08 -5.44 16.49
CA LYS A 21 1.31 -5.82 17.21
C LYS A 21 2.32 -6.59 16.36
N ASP A 22 1.86 -7.15 15.26
CA ASP A 22 2.64 -7.84 14.24
C ASP A 22 3.34 -6.88 13.26
N VAL A 23 2.94 -5.61 13.22
CA VAL A 23 3.60 -4.58 12.42
C VAL A 23 4.85 -4.09 13.13
N GLY A 24 6.02 -4.41 12.58
CA GLY A 24 7.33 -3.95 13.06
C GLY A 24 7.94 -2.80 12.25
N ALA A 25 7.37 -2.49 11.08
CA ALA A 25 7.80 -1.38 10.25
C ALA A 25 6.63 -0.80 9.43
N ILE A 26 6.68 0.51 9.23
CA ILE A 26 5.75 1.27 8.39
C ILE A 26 6.57 2.18 7.49
N MET A 27 6.31 2.17 6.19
CA MET A 27 6.93 3.06 5.22
C MET A 27 5.84 3.83 4.48
N THR A 28 6.07 5.13 4.30
CA THR A 28 5.23 5.97 3.42
C THR A 28 6.13 6.56 2.35
N SER A 29 5.70 6.49 1.09
CA SER A 29 6.47 6.98 -0.05
C SER A 29 5.58 7.69 -1.06
N GLN A 30 6.16 8.67 -1.73
CA GLN A 30 5.58 9.37 -2.88
C GLN A 30 6.27 8.90 -4.17
N ALA A 31 6.47 7.59 -4.31
CA ALA A 31 7.12 7.05 -5.50
C ALA A 31 6.27 7.37 -6.75
N PRO A 32 6.89 7.64 -7.91
CA PRO A 32 6.21 8.32 -9.01
C PRO A 32 4.90 7.69 -9.49
N TYR A 33 4.88 6.36 -9.66
CA TYR A 33 3.70 5.68 -10.18
C TYR A 33 2.64 5.50 -9.10
N SER A 34 3.01 5.09 -7.89
CA SER A 34 2.06 5.03 -6.76
C SER A 34 1.44 6.40 -6.45
N ALA A 35 2.22 7.48 -6.53
CA ALA A 35 1.71 8.85 -6.45
C ALA A 35 0.74 9.19 -7.61
N ALA A 36 1.01 8.73 -8.84
CA ALA A 36 0.10 8.91 -9.96
C ALA A 36 -1.28 8.27 -9.70
N PHE A 37 -1.32 7.08 -9.10
CA PHE A 37 -2.59 6.48 -8.65
C PHE A 37 -3.24 7.31 -7.55
N ALA A 38 -2.47 7.79 -6.57
CA ALA A 38 -2.96 8.62 -5.47
C ALA A 38 -3.60 9.95 -5.94
N ILE A 39 -3.06 10.62 -6.95
CA ILE A 39 -3.60 11.90 -7.45
C ILE A 39 -4.74 11.72 -8.45
N THR A 40 -4.80 10.59 -9.17
CA THR A 40 -5.84 10.32 -10.18
C THR A 40 -7.06 9.62 -9.61
N LYS A 41 -7.02 9.22 -8.32
CA LYS A 41 -8.07 8.43 -7.67
C LYS A 41 -8.34 7.09 -8.37
N THR A 42 -7.35 6.57 -9.10
CA THR A 42 -7.42 5.24 -9.72
C THR A 42 -6.90 4.19 -8.74
N ASN A 43 -7.46 2.98 -8.73
CA ASN A 43 -7.00 1.88 -7.89
C ASN A 43 -5.85 1.11 -8.58
N ILE A 44 -4.87 0.66 -7.78
CA ILE A 44 -3.85 -0.29 -8.23
C ILE A 44 -4.48 -1.68 -8.16
N ASP A 45 -4.62 -2.35 -9.31
CA ASP A 45 -5.11 -3.73 -9.36
C ASP A 45 -3.97 -4.72 -9.09
N THR A 46 -3.99 -5.34 -7.92
CA THR A 46 -2.98 -6.31 -7.48
C THR A 46 -3.13 -7.66 -8.17
N ARG A 47 -4.25 -7.93 -8.85
CA ARG A 47 -4.43 -9.14 -9.67
C ARG A 47 -3.71 -9.05 -11.02
N SER A 48 -2.89 -8.02 -11.22
CA SER A 48 -2.11 -7.83 -12.44
C SER A 48 -0.89 -8.73 -12.53
N ILE A 49 -0.26 -9.03 -11.40
CA ILE A 49 0.99 -9.76 -11.31
C ILE A 49 0.92 -10.66 -10.06
N PRO A 50 1.31 -11.95 -10.13
CA PRO A 50 1.21 -12.87 -8.99
C PRO A 50 1.86 -12.33 -7.71
N GLU A 51 3.06 -11.77 -7.82
CA GLU A 51 3.81 -11.17 -6.72
C GLU A 51 3.08 -9.98 -6.09
N SER A 52 2.40 -9.17 -6.92
CA SER A 52 1.56 -8.05 -6.47
C SER A 52 0.42 -8.56 -5.58
N TYR A 53 -0.29 -9.60 -6.04
CA TYR A 53 -1.38 -10.20 -5.27
C TYR A 53 -0.88 -10.81 -3.96
N ILE A 54 0.22 -11.57 -4.00
CA ILE A 54 0.77 -12.27 -2.82
C ILE A 54 1.16 -11.27 -1.72
N LEU A 55 1.88 -10.20 -2.09
CA LEU A 55 2.47 -9.27 -1.13
C LEU A 55 1.53 -8.15 -0.68
N LEU A 56 0.67 -7.67 -1.58
CA LEU A 56 -0.18 -6.50 -1.35
C LEU A 56 -1.65 -6.85 -1.16
N ARG A 57 -2.10 -8.01 -1.65
CA ARG A 57 -3.49 -8.50 -1.48
C ARG A 57 -4.49 -7.41 -1.91
N HIS A 58 -5.16 -6.75 -0.98
CA HIS A 58 -5.97 -5.57 -1.25
C HIS A 58 -5.23 -4.30 -0.85
N ILE A 59 -5.34 -3.26 -1.69
CA ILE A 59 -4.81 -1.94 -1.36
C ILE A 59 -5.99 -1.05 -1.04
N GLU A 60 -6.07 -0.66 0.22
CA GLU A 60 -7.10 0.26 0.71
C GLU A 60 -6.82 1.68 0.24
N ARG A 61 -7.83 2.55 0.30
CA ARG A 61 -7.68 3.95 -0.08
C ARG A 61 -8.31 4.87 0.95
N VAL A 62 -7.61 5.96 1.25
CA VAL A 62 -8.09 6.98 2.18
C VAL A 62 -7.72 8.38 1.71
N SER A 63 -8.48 9.39 2.16
CA SER A 63 -8.12 10.78 1.93
C SER A 63 -6.94 11.20 2.81
N LEU A 64 -6.10 12.14 2.34
CA LEU A 64 -5.04 12.72 3.19
C LEU A 64 -5.61 13.38 4.46
N ALA A 65 -6.80 13.98 4.38
CA ALA A 65 -7.45 14.59 5.52
C ALA A 65 -7.74 13.52 6.60
N ASP A 66 -8.35 12.40 6.23
CA ASP A 66 -8.69 11.33 7.18
C ASP A 66 -7.43 10.63 7.72
N ALA A 67 -6.39 10.45 6.89
CA ALA A 67 -5.09 9.94 7.35
C ALA A 67 -4.45 10.81 8.45
N MET A 68 -4.76 12.11 8.46
CA MET A 68 -4.25 13.08 9.45
C MET A 68 -5.19 13.26 10.64
N THR A 69 -6.51 13.26 10.44
CA THR A 69 -7.50 13.62 11.46
C THR A 69 -8.19 12.41 12.09
N GLN A 70 -8.17 11.25 11.43
CA GLN A 70 -8.83 10.02 11.86
C GLN A 70 -7.86 8.82 11.88
N PRO A 71 -6.68 8.91 12.52
CA PRO A 71 -5.63 7.89 12.43
C PRO A 71 -6.06 6.51 12.94
N GLU A 72 -6.92 6.44 13.96
CA GLU A 72 -7.45 5.16 14.46
C GLU A 72 -8.38 4.52 13.42
N MET A 73 -9.24 5.29 12.73
CA MET A 73 -10.09 4.75 11.65
C MET A 73 -9.24 4.22 10.49
N VAL A 74 -8.17 4.93 10.11
CA VAL A 74 -7.28 4.47 9.03
C VAL A 74 -6.46 3.24 9.46
N ALA A 75 -6.05 3.16 10.73
CA ALA A 75 -5.39 1.98 11.26
C ALA A 75 -6.29 0.74 11.18
N ASP A 76 -7.61 0.88 11.26
CA ASP A 76 -8.57 -0.22 11.14
C ASP A 76 -8.62 -0.83 9.74
N MET A 77 -8.15 -0.10 8.73
CA MET A 77 -8.06 -0.57 7.35
C MET A 77 -6.86 -1.50 7.12
N ILE A 78 -5.86 -1.46 8.00
CA ILE A 78 -4.70 -2.36 7.91
C ILE A 78 -5.09 -3.76 8.39
N SER A 79 -4.70 -4.76 7.61
CA SER A 79 -4.83 -6.17 7.99
C SER A 79 -3.80 -7.02 7.22
N PRO A 80 -3.62 -8.31 7.53
CA PRO A 80 -2.84 -9.21 6.67
C PRO A 80 -3.36 -9.29 5.23
N GLN A 81 -4.66 -9.01 5.01
CA GLN A 81 -5.30 -8.94 3.69
C GLN A 81 -5.22 -7.56 3.04
N SER A 82 -4.86 -6.53 3.81
CA SER A 82 -4.71 -5.14 3.36
C SER A 82 -3.47 -4.50 4.02
N PRO A 83 -2.24 -4.92 3.67
CA PRO A 83 -1.02 -4.40 4.26
C PRO A 83 -0.60 -3.03 3.72
N ALA A 84 -1.31 -2.50 2.71
CA ALA A 84 -0.99 -1.25 2.02
C ALA A 84 -2.22 -0.35 1.86
N ILE A 85 -1.98 0.96 1.92
CA ILE A 85 -2.99 2.01 1.76
C ILE A 85 -2.49 3.05 0.77
N ILE A 86 -3.31 3.42 -0.21
CA ILE A 86 -3.12 4.63 -1.00
C ILE A 86 -3.74 5.81 -0.25
N ILE A 87 -2.93 6.83 0.02
CA ILE A 87 -3.36 8.08 0.63
C ILE A 87 -3.47 9.12 -0.49
N ASP A 88 -4.69 9.57 -0.79
CA ASP A 88 -4.95 10.50 -1.88
C ASP A 88 -4.11 11.77 -1.76
N ASN A 89 -3.53 12.22 -2.87
CA ASN A 89 -2.63 13.38 -2.94
C ASN A 89 -1.32 13.27 -2.13
N LEU A 90 -0.99 12.08 -1.63
CA LEU A 90 0.28 11.81 -0.96
C LEU A 90 1.07 10.70 -1.67
N GLY A 91 0.54 9.48 -1.69
CA GLY A 91 1.27 8.31 -2.19
C GLY A 91 0.79 7.02 -1.54
N VAL A 92 1.72 6.11 -1.24
CA VAL A 92 1.42 4.80 -0.64
C VAL A 92 2.04 4.68 0.75
N LEU A 93 1.27 4.11 1.68
CA LEU A 93 1.73 3.63 2.97
C LEU A 93 1.69 2.11 2.97
N VAL A 94 2.77 1.46 3.38
CA VAL A 94 2.87 0.01 3.52
C VAL A 94 3.32 -0.36 4.93
N THR A 95 2.86 -1.50 5.39
CA THR A 95 3.22 -2.09 6.68
C THR A 95 3.98 -3.40 6.48
N GLY A 96 4.79 -3.79 7.46
CA GLY A 96 5.51 -5.06 7.45
C GLY A 96 5.99 -5.48 8.84
N PRO A 97 6.29 -6.77 9.07
CA PRO A 97 6.82 -7.24 10.34
C PRO A 97 8.25 -6.75 10.60
N ASN A 98 8.97 -6.32 9.56
CA ASN A 98 10.30 -5.73 9.63
C ASN A 98 10.52 -4.79 8.45
N LEU A 99 11.63 -4.05 8.47
CA LEU A 99 11.97 -3.07 7.43
C LEU A 99 12.08 -3.68 6.04
N LEU A 100 12.63 -4.90 5.93
CA LEU A 100 12.81 -5.56 4.63
C LEU A 100 11.46 -5.90 4.00
N GLN A 101 10.56 -6.54 4.75
CA GLN A 101 9.22 -6.89 4.26
C GLN A 101 8.37 -5.65 3.95
N ALA A 102 8.53 -4.56 4.71
CA ALA A 102 7.86 -3.30 4.38
C ALA A 102 8.44 -2.69 3.09
N PHE A 103 9.75 -2.78 2.88
CA PHE A 103 10.39 -2.32 1.66
C PHE A 103 10.00 -3.16 0.44
N ASP A 104 9.94 -4.49 0.56
CA ASP A 104 9.50 -5.38 -0.52
C ASP A 104 8.08 -5.05 -0.97
N ARG A 105 7.17 -4.80 -0.03
CA ARG A 105 5.82 -4.33 -0.34
C ARG A 105 5.82 -2.97 -1.02
N LEU A 106 6.66 -2.04 -0.57
CA LEU A 106 6.77 -0.72 -1.18
C LEU A 106 7.25 -0.83 -2.64
N GLU A 107 8.29 -1.62 -2.88
CA GLU A 107 8.85 -1.87 -4.21
C GLU A 107 7.81 -2.51 -5.12
N VAL A 108 7.14 -3.57 -4.66
CA VAL A 108 6.13 -4.26 -5.46
C VAL A 108 4.92 -3.36 -5.73
N ALA A 109 4.54 -2.47 -4.81
CA ALA A 109 3.47 -1.49 -5.05
C ALA A 109 3.83 -0.52 -6.17
N GLU A 110 5.06 0.00 -6.16
CA GLU A 110 5.55 0.91 -7.21
C GLU A 110 5.74 0.19 -8.55
N PHE A 111 6.31 -1.01 -8.54
CA PHE A 111 6.47 -1.85 -9.73
C PHE A 111 5.12 -2.17 -10.36
N SER A 112 4.14 -2.61 -9.56
CA SER A 112 2.78 -2.92 -10.03
C SER A 112 2.10 -1.68 -10.61
N ALA A 113 2.19 -0.54 -9.92
CA ALA A 113 1.65 0.72 -10.40
C ALA A 113 2.25 1.09 -11.77
N ARG A 114 3.58 0.98 -11.90
CA ARG A 114 4.28 1.23 -13.16
C ARG A 114 3.79 0.33 -14.28
N SER A 115 3.76 -0.99 -14.05
CA SER A 115 3.30 -1.95 -15.04
C SER A 115 1.87 -1.67 -15.50
N LEU A 116 0.97 -1.31 -14.58
CA LEU A 116 -0.42 -0.96 -14.92
C LEU A 116 -0.53 0.31 -15.77
N VAL A 117 0.28 1.34 -15.49
CA VAL A 117 0.31 2.56 -16.29
C VAL A 117 0.83 2.26 -17.70
N GLU A 118 1.96 1.55 -17.80
CA GLU A 118 2.60 1.24 -19.07
C GLU A 118 1.77 0.25 -19.91
N ALA A 119 1.08 -0.70 -19.27
CA ALA A 119 0.21 -1.67 -19.96
C ALA A 119 -0.95 -1.01 -20.73
N LYS A 120 -1.40 0.19 -20.33
CA LYS A 120 -2.44 0.93 -21.07
C LYS A 120 -2.06 1.18 -22.53
N ALA A 121 -0.78 1.43 -22.81
CA ALA A 121 -0.29 1.61 -24.17
C ALA A 121 -0.24 0.30 -24.97
N LEU A 122 -0.24 -0.85 -24.29
CA LEU A 122 -0.14 -2.19 -24.89
C LEU A 122 -1.49 -2.90 -25.03
N GLY A 123 -2.60 -2.23 -24.69
CA GLY A 123 -3.96 -2.80 -24.77
C GLY A 123 -4.65 -3.04 -23.42
N GLY A 124 -4.01 -2.64 -22.31
CA GLY A 124 -4.60 -2.68 -20.97
C GLY A 124 -4.35 -3.98 -20.20
N LEU A 125 -4.85 -4.00 -18.97
CA LEU A 125 -4.70 -5.11 -18.05
C LEU A 125 -5.56 -6.31 -18.45
N LYS A 126 -4.98 -7.51 -18.44
CA LYS A 126 -5.68 -8.79 -18.37
C LYS A 126 -5.43 -9.40 -16.98
N PRO A 127 -6.37 -9.28 -16.03
CA PRO A 127 -6.13 -9.71 -14.66
C PRO A 127 -6.05 -11.23 -14.55
N LEU A 128 -5.34 -11.70 -13.52
CA LEU A 128 -5.34 -13.10 -13.11
C LEU A 128 -6.77 -13.56 -12.81
N THR A 129 -7.12 -14.72 -13.33
CA THR A 129 -8.39 -15.40 -13.05
C THR A 129 -8.45 -15.87 -11.61
N ASP A 130 -9.66 -16.07 -11.08
CA ASP A 130 -9.82 -16.62 -9.72
C ASP A 130 -9.16 -18.01 -9.58
N ALA A 131 -9.11 -18.79 -10.67
CA ALA A 131 -8.40 -20.07 -10.68
C ALA A 131 -6.89 -19.91 -10.50
N GLU A 132 -6.28 -18.90 -11.15
CA GLU A 132 -4.86 -18.58 -10.97
C GLU A 132 -4.60 -18.03 -9.57
N ILE A 133 -5.46 -17.16 -9.05
CA ILE A 133 -5.37 -16.61 -7.69
C ILE A 133 -5.46 -17.72 -6.63
N ASN A 134 -6.36 -18.68 -6.80
CA ASN A 134 -6.47 -19.83 -5.90
C ASN A 134 -5.19 -20.68 -5.90
N ARG A 135 -4.47 -20.74 -7.03
CA ARG A 135 -3.13 -21.35 -7.09
C ARG A 135 -2.02 -20.50 -6.46
N LEU A 136 -2.28 -19.29 -6.01
CA LEU A 136 -1.29 -18.51 -5.25
C LEU A 136 -1.55 -18.60 -3.75
N ASN A 137 -2.78 -18.93 -3.33
CA ASN A 137 -3.14 -19.04 -1.92
C ASN A 137 -2.62 -20.32 -1.23
N TRP A 138 -2.05 -21.28 -1.98
CA TRP A 138 -1.39 -22.46 -1.40
C TRP A 138 0.11 -22.26 -1.18
N LEU A 139 0.68 -21.16 -1.71
CA LEU A 139 2.06 -20.72 -1.50
C LEU A 139 2.15 -19.87 -0.22
#